data_AF-A0A1E5NZJ3-F1
#
_entry.id   AF-A0A1E5NZJ3-F1
#
_cell.length_a   1.000
_cell.length_b   1.000
_cell.length_c   1.000
_cell.angle_alpha   90.00
_cell.angle_beta   90.00
_cell.angle_gamma   90.00
#
_symmetry.space_group_name_H-M   'P 1'
#
loop_
_entity.id
_entity.type
_entity.pdbx_description
1 polymer ?
#
loop_
_entity_poly.entity_id
_entity_poly.type
_entity_poly.pdbx_seq_one_letter_code
_entity_poly.pdbx_strand_id
1 'polypeptide(L)'
;MFTSFVEGVDWTDEEQVQRALGAFEGMLEECTGSYGWDETLAKITAALARDGYQVSPTLQILPVGEWRPEVARHDARAYGDSLRLLRGARNAMERSSLLTTGMSEERLRDVLLVALNAYFEGQSTGETLNGKGKTDILIRIGDRNVSISECKFYDGPKSVTKALEQLLGYTDNGGRRTSLLIFYREKDPDARIADTIAAIRAHPHCESFDSSRADEDRQWGFVVRGSGDPGRAPRAEVAFIPFVIA
;
A
#
# COMPACT_ATOMS: atom_id res chain seq x y z
N MET A 1 12.74 30.64 11.18
CA MET A 1 11.95 29.96 10.13
C MET A 1 11.01 28.91 10.73
N PHE A 2 11.41 28.18 11.77
CA PHE A 2 10.51 27.27 12.53
C PHE A 2 9.37 27.96 13.29
N THR A 3 9.65 29.11 13.91
CA THR A 3 8.68 29.85 14.74
C THR A 3 7.43 30.28 13.97
N SER A 4 7.58 30.71 12.71
CA SER A 4 6.43 31.13 11.90
C SER A 4 5.52 29.97 11.46
N PHE A 5 6.02 28.73 11.44
CA PHE A 5 5.22 27.55 11.13
C PHE A 5 4.40 27.10 12.35
N VAL A 6 5.00 27.15 13.54
CA VAL A 6 4.35 26.77 14.80
C VAL A 6 3.24 27.75 15.20
N GLU A 7 3.41 29.05 14.89
CA GLU A 7 2.43 30.10 15.15
C GLU A 7 1.19 30.05 14.23
N GLY A 8 1.27 29.34 13.10
CA GLY A 8 0.20 29.24 12.11
C GLY A 8 -0.65 27.97 12.22
N VAL A 9 -0.33 27.05 13.13
CA VAL A 9 -1.06 25.79 13.34
C VAL A 9 -2.00 25.96 14.53
N ASP A 10 -3.28 25.69 14.34
CA ASP A 10 -4.20 25.47 15.46
C ASP A 10 -3.94 24.08 16.05
N TRP A 11 -3.26 24.05 17.20
CA TRP A 11 -2.90 22.82 17.90
C TRP A 11 -4.08 22.13 18.60
N THR A 12 -5.28 22.73 18.54
CA THR A 12 -6.54 22.11 19.00
C THR A 12 -7.34 21.46 17.86
N ASP A 13 -6.95 21.71 16.61
CA ASP A 13 -7.52 21.11 15.40
C ASP A 13 -6.71 19.87 15.00
N GLU A 14 -7.34 18.70 15.12
CA GLU A 14 -6.70 17.40 14.88
C GLU A 14 -6.19 17.25 13.44
N GLU A 15 -6.87 17.80 12.44
CA GLU A 15 -6.46 17.74 11.03
C GLU A 15 -5.22 18.61 10.78
N GLN A 16 -5.16 19.79 11.39
CA GLN A 16 -4.00 20.68 11.30
C GLN A 16 -2.78 20.11 12.03
N VAL A 17 -3.00 19.49 13.19
CA VAL A 17 -1.94 18.79 13.94
C VAL A 17 -1.37 17.64 13.12
N GLN A 18 -2.20 16.79 12.52
CA GLN A 18 -1.72 15.67 11.70
C GLN A 18 -0.94 16.16 10.46
N ARG A 19 -1.39 17.24 9.82
CA ARG A 19 -0.65 17.86 8.71
C ARG A 19 0.69 18.43 9.15
N ALA A 20 0.75 19.04 10.34
CA ALA A 20 1.99 19.55 10.91
C ALA A 20 2.96 18.40 11.24
N LEU A 21 2.49 17.34 11.90
CA LEU A 21 3.28 16.16 12.21
C LEU A 21 3.86 15.51 10.95
N GLY A 22 3.07 15.32 9.90
CA GLY A 22 3.56 14.82 8.61
C GLY A 22 4.64 15.71 7.99
N ALA A 23 4.57 17.04 8.19
CA ALA A 23 5.63 17.95 7.77
C ALA A 23 6.93 17.76 8.58
N PHE A 24 6.81 17.58 9.90
CA PHE A 24 7.96 17.28 10.76
C PHE A 24 8.60 15.91 10.44
N GLU A 25 7.79 14.88 10.19
CA GLU A 25 8.26 13.56 9.73
C GLU A 25 9.09 13.66 8.45
N GLY A 26 8.58 14.38 7.44
CA GLY A 26 9.31 14.61 6.19
C GLY A 26 10.65 15.36 6.40
N MET A 27 10.71 16.29 7.35
CA MET A 27 11.96 16.97 7.70
C MET A 27 12.96 16.05 8.40
N LEU A 28 12.48 15.13 9.24
CA LEU A 28 13.33 14.12 9.87
C LEU A 28 13.93 13.18 8.83
N GLU A 29 13.12 12.73 7.87
CA GLU A 29 13.58 11.90 6.75
C GLU A 29 14.66 12.61 5.92
N GLU A 30 14.47 13.90 5.59
CA GLU A 30 15.46 14.71 4.84
C GLU A 30 16.80 14.87 5.58
N CYS A 31 16.76 14.91 6.92
CA CYS A 31 17.95 15.10 7.75
C CYS A 31 18.66 13.79 8.13
N THR A 32 18.08 12.64 7.78
CA THR A 32 18.60 11.33 8.18
C THR A 32 19.97 11.05 7.58
N GLY A 33 20.91 10.60 8.41
CA GLY A 33 22.29 10.31 7.98
C GLY A 33 23.17 11.54 7.78
N SER A 34 22.68 12.75 8.09
CA SER A 34 23.50 13.96 8.14
C SER A 34 24.53 13.93 9.29
N TYR A 35 25.55 14.79 9.20
CA TYR A 35 26.55 14.90 10.25
C TYR A 35 25.90 15.37 11.57
N GLY A 36 26.03 14.57 12.63
CA GLY A 36 25.39 14.85 13.93
C GLY A 36 23.90 14.47 13.99
N TRP A 37 23.41 13.67 13.04
CA TRP A 37 22.03 13.19 12.98
C TRP A 37 21.58 12.51 14.29
N ASP A 38 22.36 11.58 14.83
CA ASP A 38 21.95 10.82 16.02
C ASP A 38 21.70 11.73 17.24
N GLU A 39 22.55 12.74 17.43
CA GLU A 39 22.39 13.72 18.52
C GLU A 39 21.20 14.66 18.28
N THR A 40 20.95 15.00 17.02
CA THR A 40 19.82 15.84 16.59
C THR A 40 18.49 15.10 16.75
N LEU A 41 18.41 13.85 16.29
CA LEU A 41 17.26 12.97 16.43
C LEU A 41 16.95 12.72 17.91
N ALA A 42 17.97 12.50 18.76
CA ALA A 42 17.77 12.36 20.19
C ALA A 42 17.15 13.61 20.83
N LYS A 43 17.58 14.82 20.44
CA LYS A 43 17.01 16.09 20.91
C LYS A 43 15.57 16.28 20.47
N ILE A 44 15.25 15.98 19.21
CA ILE A 44 13.89 16.10 18.66
C ILE A 44 12.96 15.07 19.32
N THR A 45 13.40 13.82 19.42
CA THR A 45 12.63 12.76 20.08
C THR A 45 12.34 13.10 21.54
N ALA A 46 13.31 13.68 22.27
CA ALA A 46 13.11 14.12 23.65
C ALA A 46 12.15 15.31 23.77
N ALA A 47 12.06 16.19 22.76
CA ALA A 47 11.09 17.28 22.73
C ALA A 47 9.67 16.74 22.50
N LEU A 48 9.49 15.92 21.46
CA LEU A 48 8.21 15.29 21.11
C LEU A 48 7.66 14.40 22.25
N ALA A 49 8.54 13.72 22.98
CA ALA A 49 8.15 12.91 24.14
C ALA A 49 7.51 13.72 25.28
N ARG A 50 7.89 14.99 25.45
CA ARG A 50 7.27 15.87 26.46
C ARG A 50 5.83 16.23 26.08
N ASP A 51 5.55 16.25 24.79
CA ASP A 51 4.24 16.58 24.22
C ASP A 51 3.40 15.32 23.95
N GLY A 52 3.85 14.15 24.42
CA GLY A 52 3.11 12.90 24.31
C GLY A 52 3.26 12.21 22.96
N TYR A 53 4.36 12.45 22.22
CA TYR A 53 4.68 11.79 20.95
C TYR A 53 6.01 11.00 21.00
N GLN A 54 6.16 10.00 20.14
CA GLN A 54 7.35 9.17 19.97
C GLN A 54 7.70 9.07 18.48
N VAL A 55 8.99 8.96 18.18
CA VAL A 55 9.49 8.85 16.81
C VAL A 55 9.83 7.39 16.51
N SER A 56 9.29 6.82 15.43
CA SER A 56 9.56 5.45 15.00
C SER A 56 10.96 5.32 14.35
N PRO A 57 11.49 4.10 14.16
CA PRO A 57 12.69 3.86 13.34
C PRO A 57 12.54 4.28 11.88
N THR A 58 11.29 4.37 11.39
CA THR A 58 10.97 4.93 10.06
C THR A 58 10.57 6.40 10.16
N LEU A 59 10.92 7.07 11.26
CA LEU A 59 10.80 8.51 11.51
C LEU A 59 9.38 9.07 11.54
N GLN A 60 8.40 8.21 11.79
CA GLN A 60 7.01 8.62 12.03
C GLN A 60 6.86 9.15 13.46
N ILE A 61 6.15 10.26 13.62
CA ILE A 61 5.83 10.87 14.90
C ILE A 61 4.42 10.43 15.29
N LEU A 62 4.37 9.54 16.27
CA LEU A 62 3.14 8.89 16.71
C LEU A 62 2.89 9.24 18.18
N PRO A 63 1.65 9.34 18.65
CA PRO A 63 1.36 9.43 20.08
C PRO A 63 2.12 8.36 20.89
N VAL A 64 2.60 8.74 22.07
CA VAL A 64 3.25 7.84 23.04
C VAL A 64 2.23 6.77 23.40
N GLY A 65 2.43 5.56 22.88
CA GLY A 65 1.44 4.50 22.94
C GLY A 65 1.02 3.90 21.60
N GLU A 66 1.32 4.53 20.47
CA GLU A 66 0.88 4.06 19.14
C GLU A 66 1.97 3.42 18.28
N TRP A 67 3.20 3.95 18.27
CA TRP A 67 4.32 3.20 17.70
C TRP A 67 4.61 1.96 18.53
N ARG A 68 4.54 0.82 17.86
CA ARG A 68 4.63 -0.52 18.40
C ARG A 68 5.45 -1.31 17.37
N PRO A 69 6.77 -1.40 17.50
CA PRO A 69 7.60 -2.14 16.53
C PRO A 69 7.10 -3.57 16.27
N GLU A 70 6.52 -4.21 17.28
CA GLU A 70 5.81 -5.49 17.17
C GLU A 70 4.60 -5.44 16.24
N VAL A 71 3.81 -4.36 16.28
CA VAL A 71 2.63 -4.08 15.42
C VAL A 71 3.09 -3.86 13.98
N ALA A 72 4.15 -3.08 13.74
CA ALA A 72 4.68 -2.89 12.39
C ALA A 72 5.22 -4.19 11.78
N ARG A 73 5.91 -5.02 12.58
CA ARG A 73 6.33 -6.38 12.18
C ARG A 73 5.13 -7.30 11.94
N HIS A 74 4.10 -7.19 12.77
CA HIS A 74 2.86 -7.94 12.62
C HIS A 74 2.15 -7.58 11.32
N ASP A 75 2.09 -6.29 10.97
CA ASP A 75 1.46 -5.83 9.73
C ASP A 75 2.24 -6.25 8.50
N ALA A 76 3.57 -6.18 8.56
CA ALA A 76 4.42 -6.71 7.49
C ALA A 76 4.21 -8.23 7.31
N ARG A 77 4.10 -8.99 8.41
CA ARG A 77 3.78 -10.43 8.36
C ARG A 77 2.40 -10.67 7.77
N ALA A 78 1.38 -9.97 8.24
CA ALA A 78 0.01 -10.10 7.76
C ALA A 78 -0.11 -9.72 6.27
N TYR A 79 0.61 -8.70 5.80
CA TYR A 79 0.71 -8.42 4.37
C TYR A 79 1.39 -9.56 3.60
N GLY A 80 2.50 -10.10 4.11
CA GLY A 80 3.14 -11.27 3.49
C GLY A 80 2.20 -12.48 3.40
N ASP A 81 1.40 -12.71 4.45
CA ASP A 81 0.39 -13.76 4.48
C ASP A 81 -0.76 -13.50 3.50
N SER A 82 -1.22 -12.25 3.35
CA SER A 82 -2.26 -11.92 2.38
C SER A 82 -1.78 -12.19 0.95
N LEU A 83 -0.55 -11.78 0.60
CA LEU A 83 0.02 -12.08 -0.72
C LEU A 83 0.14 -13.59 -0.95
N ARG A 84 0.57 -14.35 0.07
CA ARG A 84 0.66 -15.82 -0.01
C ARG A 84 -0.70 -16.45 -0.29
N LEU A 85 -1.76 -15.98 0.37
CA LEU A 85 -3.13 -16.46 0.17
C LEU A 85 -3.65 -16.08 -1.22
N LEU A 86 -3.41 -14.84 -1.68
CA LEU A 86 -3.80 -14.38 -3.01
C LEU A 86 -3.14 -15.21 -4.11
N ARG A 87 -1.85 -15.54 -3.99
CA ARG A 87 -1.17 -16.46 -4.92
C ARG A 87 -1.75 -17.88 -4.87
N GLY A 88 -2.09 -18.37 -3.67
CA GLY A 88 -2.78 -19.66 -3.52
C GLY A 88 -4.15 -19.68 -4.22
N ALA A 89 -4.94 -18.62 -4.01
CA ALA A 89 -6.25 -18.44 -4.65
C ALA A 89 -6.13 -18.34 -6.17
N ARG A 90 -5.17 -17.56 -6.69
CA ARG A 90 -4.82 -17.52 -8.12
C ARG A 90 -4.61 -18.92 -8.67
N ASN A 91 -3.69 -19.68 -8.06
CA ASN A 91 -3.34 -21.02 -8.53
C ASN A 91 -4.55 -21.98 -8.49
N ALA A 92 -5.50 -21.78 -7.57
CA ALA A 92 -6.74 -22.57 -7.52
C ALA A 92 -7.72 -22.15 -8.63
N MET A 93 -7.89 -20.86 -8.86
CA MET A 93 -8.75 -20.31 -9.92
C MET A 93 -8.26 -20.71 -11.31
N GLU A 94 -6.96 -20.62 -11.56
CA GLU A 94 -6.34 -21.02 -12.84
C GLU A 94 -6.55 -22.51 -13.16
N ARG A 95 -6.50 -23.37 -12.13
CA ARG A 95 -6.76 -24.82 -12.28
C ARG A 95 -8.24 -25.15 -12.47
N SER A 96 -9.14 -24.29 -11.96
CA SER A 96 -10.57 -24.49 -11.99
C SER A 96 -11.25 -23.42 -12.84
N SER A 97 -10.89 -23.35 -14.11
CA SER A 97 -11.33 -22.33 -15.08
C SER A 97 -12.85 -22.10 -15.06
N LEU A 98 -13.66 -23.17 -15.00
CA LEU A 98 -15.13 -23.10 -14.91
C LEU A 98 -15.66 -22.29 -13.71
N LEU A 99 -14.90 -22.18 -12.62
CA LEU A 99 -15.27 -21.39 -11.45
C LEU A 99 -15.41 -19.91 -11.81
N THR A 100 -14.52 -19.41 -12.66
CA THR A 100 -14.38 -17.98 -12.94
C THR A 100 -15.10 -17.53 -14.21
N THR A 101 -15.66 -18.46 -14.98
CA THR A 101 -16.31 -18.18 -16.26
C THR A 101 -17.45 -17.17 -16.09
N GLY A 102 -17.36 -16.05 -16.81
CA GLY A 102 -18.40 -15.02 -16.82
C GLY A 102 -18.48 -14.18 -15.53
N MET A 103 -17.55 -14.33 -14.58
CA MET A 103 -17.53 -13.51 -13.38
C MET A 103 -17.12 -12.05 -13.67
N SER A 104 -17.77 -11.11 -12.98
CA SER A 104 -17.34 -9.71 -12.93
C SER A 104 -16.16 -9.52 -11.98
N GLU A 105 -15.51 -8.35 -12.03
CA GLU A 105 -14.42 -7.99 -11.10
C GLU A 105 -14.87 -8.12 -9.64
N GLU A 106 -16.09 -7.65 -9.33
CA GLU A 106 -16.70 -7.75 -8.00
C GLU A 106 -16.85 -9.21 -7.55
N ARG A 107 -17.28 -10.11 -8.44
CA ARG A 107 -17.45 -11.52 -8.11
C ARG A 107 -16.11 -12.22 -7.90
N LEU A 108 -15.09 -11.88 -8.69
CA LEU A 108 -13.73 -12.39 -8.50
C LEU A 108 -13.14 -11.88 -7.18
N ARG A 109 -13.32 -10.60 -6.87
CA ARG A 109 -12.98 -10.02 -5.56
C ARG A 109 -13.65 -10.77 -4.42
N ASP A 110 -14.94 -11.08 -4.52
CA ASP A 110 -15.67 -11.83 -3.49
C ASP A 110 -15.06 -13.23 -3.26
N VAL A 111 -14.63 -13.91 -4.34
CA VAL A 111 -13.93 -15.21 -4.22
C VAL A 111 -12.60 -15.06 -3.47
N LEU A 112 -11.81 -14.03 -3.77
CA LEU A 112 -10.57 -13.75 -3.07
C LEU A 112 -10.81 -13.40 -1.60
N LEU A 113 -11.87 -12.63 -1.31
CA LEU A 113 -12.28 -12.29 0.05
C LEU A 113 -12.63 -13.52 0.87
N VAL A 114 -13.27 -14.54 0.29
CA VAL A 114 -13.53 -15.81 1.00
C VAL A 114 -12.22 -16.47 1.44
N ALA A 115 -11.22 -16.54 0.55
CA ALA A 115 -9.93 -17.13 0.87
C ALA A 115 -9.17 -16.34 1.95
N LEU A 116 -9.21 -15.01 1.87
CA LEU A 116 -8.59 -14.13 2.86
C LEU A 116 -9.30 -14.21 4.21
N ASN A 117 -10.64 -14.18 4.24
CA ASN A 117 -11.42 -14.25 5.47
C ASN A 117 -11.34 -15.60 6.18
N ALA A 118 -11.10 -16.69 5.46
CA ALA A 118 -10.84 -17.98 6.07
C ALA A 118 -9.56 -17.98 6.92
N TYR A 119 -8.58 -17.11 6.59
CA TYR A 119 -7.33 -16.98 7.35
C TYR A 119 -7.37 -15.85 8.37
N PHE A 120 -7.88 -14.68 7.97
CA PHE A 120 -7.96 -13.50 8.82
C PHE A 120 -9.24 -13.46 9.68
N GLU A 121 -9.96 -14.58 9.79
CA GLU A 121 -11.16 -14.74 10.63
C GLU A 121 -12.22 -13.64 10.42
N GLY A 122 -12.44 -13.22 9.17
CA GLY A 122 -13.41 -12.16 8.84
C GLY A 122 -12.87 -10.73 8.93
N GLN A 123 -11.59 -10.53 9.25
CA GLN A 123 -10.95 -9.20 9.30
C GLN A 123 -10.62 -8.61 7.91
N SER A 124 -10.91 -9.34 6.82
CA SER A 124 -10.80 -8.84 5.44
C SER A 124 -12.17 -8.40 4.93
N THR A 125 -12.35 -7.13 4.64
CA THR A 125 -13.62 -6.59 4.14
C THR A 125 -13.51 -6.18 2.68
N GLY A 126 -14.50 -6.53 1.87
CA GLY A 126 -14.74 -5.88 0.59
C GLY A 126 -15.40 -4.52 0.85
N GLU A 127 -14.61 -3.45 0.70
CA GLU A 127 -14.92 -2.01 0.88
C GLU A 127 -15.36 -1.47 2.25
N THR A 128 -14.60 -0.49 2.76
CA THR A 128 -14.97 0.95 2.73
C THR A 128 -13.71 1.79 3.04
N LEU A 129 -13.07 2.36 2.02
CA LEU A 129 -12.34 3.62 2.15
C LEU A 129 -13.13 4.66 1.36
N ASN A 130 -13.40 5.80 1.98
CA ASN A 130 -14.28 6.84 1.46
C ASN A 130 -13.90 7.25 0.03
N GLY A 131 -14.68 6.79 -0.96
CA GLY A 131 -14.73 7.36 -2.30
C GLY A 131 -14.38 6.41 -3.46
N LYS A 132 -15.42 5.81 -4.05
CA LYS A 132 -15.50 5.33 -5.46
C LYS A 132 -14.83 4.00 -5.87
N GLY A 133 -14.04 3.33 -5.04
CA GLY A 133 -13.39 2.04 -5.41
C GLY A 133 -14.26 0.80 -5.17
N LYS A 134 -15.07 0.40 -6.15
CA LYS A 134 -16.05 -0.73 -6.07
C LYS A 134 -15.44 -2.14 -6.05
N THR A 135 -14.12 -2.25 -6.18
CA THR A 135 -13.42 -3.50 -6.53
C THR A 135 -12.26 -3.81 -5.61
N ASP A 136 -12.13 -3.09 -4.51
CA ASP A 136 -10.98 -3.17 -3.63
C ASP A 136 -11.15 -4.17 -2.47
N ILE A 137 -10.04 -4.75 -2.05
CA ILE A 137 -9.95 -5.60 -0.85
C ILE A 137 -9.18 -4.82 0.21
N LEU A 138 -9.77 -4.67 1.39
CA LEU A 138 -9.12 -4.03 2.53
C LEU A 138 -8.98 -5.05 3.67
N ILE A 139 -7.75 -5.26 4.13
CA ILE A 139 -7.44 -6.08 5.30
C ILE A 139 -7.14 -5.16 6.47
N ARG A 140 -7.92 -5.27 7.56
CA ARG A 140 -7.75 -4.46 8.78
C ARG A 140 -7.41 -5.32 9.97
N ILE A 141 -6.52 -4.86 10.85
CA ILE A 141 -6.25 -5.52 12.12
C ILE A 141 -6.41 -4.51 13.24
N GLY A 142 -7.58 -4.55 13.88
CA GLY A 142 -8.05 -3.45 14.72
C GLY A 142 -8.49 -2.27 13.85
N ASP A 143 -7.98 -1.09 14.17
CA ASP A 143 -8.18 0.15 13.44
C ASP A 143 -7.22 0.33 12.25
N ARG A 144 -6.14 -0.46 12.17
CA ARG A 144 -5.06 -0.32 11.17
C ARG A 144 -5.41 -0.95 9.83
N ASN A 145 -5.10 -0.24 8.75
CA ASN A 145 -5.17 -0.76 7.38
C ASN A 145 -3.85 -1.47 7.03
N VAL A 146 -3.88 -2.80 6.99
CA VAL A 146 -2.67 -3.62 6.85
C VAL A 146 -2.34 -3.89 5.39
N SER A 147 -3.35 -4.04 4.54
CA SER A 147 -3.18 -4.26 3.11
C SER A 147 -4.39 -3.76 2.33
N ILE A 148 -4.14 -3.17 1.15
CA ILE A 148 -5.17 -2.78 0.19
C ILE A 148 -4.87 -3.46 -1.15
N SER A 149 -5.84 -4.15 -1.75
CA SER A 149 -5.69 -4.74 -3.08
C SER A 149 -6.66 -4.12 -4.06
N GLU A 150 -6.16 -3.58 -5.16
CA GLU A 150 -6.96 -3.13 -6.30
C GLU A 150 -7.12 -4.30 -7.28
N CYS A 151 -8.37 -4.64 -7.59
CA CYS A 151 -8.71 -5.68 -8.54
C CYS A 151 -9.13 -5.07 -9.89
N LYS A 152 -8.58 -5.59 -10.99
CA LYS A 152 -8.88 -5.05 -12.33
C LYS A 152 -8.86 -6.12 -13.43
N PHE A 153 -9.79 -6.05 -14.36
CA PHE A 153 -9.64 -6.71 -15.65
C PHE A 153 -8.62 -5.98 -16.52
N TYR A 154 -7.75 -6.76 -17.15
CA TYR A 154 -6.94 -6.23 -18.23
C TYR A 154 -7.82 -5.93 -19.45
N ASP A 155 -7.84 -4.67 -19.87
CA ASP A 155 -8.47 -4.20 -21.12
C ASP A 155 -7.50 -3.28 -21.89
N GLY A 156 -6.21 -3.66 -21.88
CA GLY A 156 -5.11 -2.89 -22.44
C GLY A 156 -4.38 -1.98 -21.43
N PRO A 157 -3.25 -1.35 -21.83
CA PRO A 157 -2.40 -0.58 -20.91
C PRO A 157 -3.10 0.54 -20.14
N LYS A 158 -4.14 1.15 -20.72
CA LYS A 158 -4.93 2.19 -20.05
C LYS A 158 -5.64 1.69 -18.79
N SER A 159 -6.09 0.43 -18.77
CA SER A 159 -6.70 -0.17 -17.58
C SER A 159 -5.70 -0.27 -16.42
N VAL A 160 -4.43 -0.55 -16.74
CA VAL A 160 -3.32 -0.61 -15.78
C VAL A 160 -3.02 0.78 -15.24
N THR A 161 -2.88 1.80 -16.10
CA THR A 161 -2.66 3.19 -15.66
C THR A 161 -3.77 3.66 -14.71
N LYS A 162 -5.03 3.38 -15.03
CA LYS A 162 -6.16 3.73 -14.16
C LYS A 162 -6.09 3.04 -12.80
N ALA A 163 -5.71 1.76 -12.76
CA ALA A 163 -5.54 1.05 -11.49
C ALA A 163 -4.37 1.62 -10.67
N LEU A 164 -3.27 2.04 -11.31
CA LEU A 164 -2.17 2.73 -10.65
C LEU A 164 -2.59 4.10 -10.09
N GLU A 165 -3.44 4.86 -10.79
CA GLU A 165 -4.04 6.09 -10.28
C GLU A 165 -4.93 5.85 -9.04
N GLN A 166 -5.68 4.74 -9.00
CA GLN A 166 -6.44 4.36 -7.81
C GLN A 166 -5.51 4.01 -6.63
N LEU A 167 -4.45 3.22 -6.89
CA LEU A 167 -3.43 2.90 -5.88
C LEU A 167 -2.69 4.14 -5.36
N LEU A 168 -2.46 5.13 -6.23
CA LEU A 168 -1.92 6.44 -5.82
C LEU A 168 -2.86 7.14 -4.83
N GLY A 169 -4.16 7.15 -5.12
CA GLY A 169 -5.16 7.68 -4.19
C GLY A 169 -5.10 7.02 -2.82
N TYR A 170 -4.88 5.70 -2.74
CA TYR A 170 -4.66 5.02 -1.46
C TYR A 170 -3.34 5.42 -0.80
N THR A 171 -2.27 5.54 -1.58
CA THR A 171 -0.94 5.94 -1.11
C THR A 171 -0.98 7.33 -0.46
N ASP A 172 -1.67 8.27 -1.10
CA ASP A 172 -1.87 9.64 -0.60
C ASP A 172 -2.66 9.68 0.71
N ASN A 173 -3.49 8.66 0.95
CA ASN A 173 -4.29 8.49 2.17
C ASN A 173 -3.67 7.47 3.15
N GLY A 174 -2.34 7.28 3.10
CA GLY A 174 -1.60 6.46 4.08
C GLY A 174 -1.54 4.96 3.76
N GLY A 175 -2.00 4.52 2.60
CA GLY A 175 -1.88 3.14 2.11
C GLY A 175 -0.43 2.79 1.74
N ARG A 176 0.28 2.08 2.61
CA ARG A 176 1.72 1.78 2.43
C ARG A 176 2.03 0.40 1.87
N ARG A 177 1.08 -0.54 1.95
CA ARG A 177 1.22 -1.93 1.47
C ARG A 177 0.03 -2.27 0.62
N THR A 178 0.24 -2.27 -0.68
CA THR A 178 -0.83 -2.46 -1.65
C THR A 178 -0.54 -3.59 -2.62
N SER A 179 -1.55 -4.00 -3.35
CA SER A 179 -1.40 -5.03 -4.37
C SER A 179 -2.28 -4.72 -5.57
N LEU A 180 -1.76 -5.03 -6.74
CA LEU A 180 -2.44 -4.88 -8.02
C LEU A 180 -2.76 -6.28 -8.54
N LEU A 181 -4.04 -6.63 -8.52
CA LEU A 181 -4.53 -7.93 -8.96
C LEU A 181 -5.17 -7.76 -10.33
N ILE A 182 -4.48 -8.20 -11.39
CA ILE A 182 -5.00 -8.07 -12.75
C ILE A 182 -5.52 -9.41 -13.25
N PHE A 183 -6.77 -9.45 -13.69
CA PHE A 183 -7.42 -10.60 -14.29
C PHE A 183 -7.29 -10.57 -15.82
N TYR A 184 -6.85 -11.68 -16.40
CA TYR A 184 -6.72 -11.90 -17.83
C TYR A 184 -7.64 -13.06 -18.24
N ARG A 185 -8.46 -12.87 -19.27
CA ARG A 185 -9.35 -13.92 -19.82
C ARG A 185 -8.72 -14.74 -20.96
N GLU A 186 -7.49 -14.42 -21.32
CA GLU A 186 -6.79 -15.04 -22.46
C GLU A 186 -6.03 -16.29 -22.00
N LYS A 187 -6.04 -17.35 -22.83
CA LYS A 187 -5.33 -18.60 -22.52
C LYS A 187 -3.81 -18.45 -22.49
N ASP A 188 -3.26 -17.49 -23.23
CA ASP A 188 -1.83 -17.18 -23.28
C ASP A 188 -1.61 -15.70 -22.96
N PRO A 189 -1.56 -15.34 -21.67
CA PRO A 189 -1.57 -13.95 -21.22
C PRO A 189 -0.18 -13.32 -21.18
N ASP A 190 0.89 -14.04 -21.55
CA ASP A 190 2.27 -13.62 -21.27
C ASP A 190 2.63 -12.31 -21.98
N ALA A 191 2.15 -12.10 -23.20
CA ALA A 191 2.28 -10.83 -23.91
C ALA A 191 1.58 -9.68 -23.15
N ARG A 192 0.40 -9.93 -22.57
CA ARG A 192 -0.37 -8.93 -21.83
C ARG A 192 0.19 -8.65 -20.44
N ILE A 193 0.79 -9.66 -19.81
CA ILE A 193 1.55 -9.49 -18.58
C ILE A 193 2.80 -8.63 -18.86
N ALA A 194 3.51 -8.89 -19.96
CA ALA A 194 4.63 -8.05 -20.39
C ALA A 194 4.19 -6.60 -20.67
N ASP A 195 3.07 -6.40 -21.36
CA ASP A 195 2.47 -5.08 -21.59
C ASP A 195 2.13 -4.38 -20.25
N THR A 196 1.63 -5.14 -19.27
CA THR A 196 1.29 -4.63 -17.93
C THR A 196 2.54 -4.18 -17.18
N ILE A 197 3.60 -5.01 -17.19
CA ILE A 197 4.90 -4.68 -16.57
C ILE A 197 5.51 -3.44 -17.24
N ALA A 198 5.43 -3.35 -18.57
CA ALA A 198 5.91 -2.17 -19.30
C ALA A 198 5.12 -0.91 -18.92
N ALA A 199 3.80 -1.00 -18.79
CA ALA A 199 2.96 0.11 -18.35
C ALA A 199 3.27 0.55 -16.90
N ILE A 200 3.52 -0.40 -15.98
CA ILE A 200 3.94 -0.10 -14.60
C ILE A 200 5.27 0.65 -14.59
N ARG A 201 6.28 0.12 -15.29
CA ARG A 201 7.61 0.73 -15.35
C ARG A 201 7.63 2.11 -16.01
N ALA A 202 6.74 2.33 -16.98
CA ALA A 202 6.59 3.62 -17.65
C ALA A 202 5.79 4.63 -16.83
N HIS A 203 5.18 4.22 -15.72
CA HIS A 203 4.35 5.09 -14.91
C HIS A 203 5.21 6.17 -14.22
N PRO A 204 4.87 7.47 -14.29
CA PRO A 204 5.71 8.56 -13.76
C PRO A 204 5.99 8.50 -12.26
N HIS A 205 5.13 7.79 -11.53
CA HIS A 205 5.22 7.61 -10.08
C HIS A 205 5.87 6.29 -9.65
N CYS A 206 6.26 5.43 -10.59
CA CYS A 206 7.00 4.21 -10.27
C CYS A 206 8.46 4.56 -9.99
N GLU A 207 8.94 4.33 -8.76
CA GLU A 207 10.32 4.66 -8.36
C GLU A 207 11.27 3.47 -8.48
N SER A 208 10.76 2.26 -8.24
CA SER A 208 11.57 1.04 -8.30
C SER A 208 10.72 -0.14 -8.76
N PHE A 209 11.38 -1.17 -9.29
CA PHE A 209 10.73 -2.38 -9.77
C PHE A 209 11.59 -3.60 -9.43
N ASP A 210 10.96 -4.63 -8.89
CA ASP A 210 11.57 -5.88 -8.46
C ASP A 210 10.92 -7.08 -9.18
N SER A 211 11.76 -7.90 -9.80
CA SER A 211 11.36 -9.13 -10.48
C SER A 211 11.91 -10.38 -9.81
N SER A 212 12.47 -10.29 -8.59
CA SER A 212 13.06 -11.41 -7.85
C SER A 212 12.09 -12.59 -7.64
N ARG A 213 10.78 -12.32 -7.63
CA ARG A 213 9.70 -13.30 -7.43
C ARG A 213 8.97 -13.69 -8.72
N ALA A 214 9.45 -13.25 -9.89
CA ALA A 214 8.79 -13.47 -11.16
C ALA A 214 8.70 -14.96 -11.51
N ASP A 215 9.81 -15.71 -11.39
CA ASP A 215 9.88 -17.10 -11.83
C ASP A 215 9.23 -18.07 -10.82
N GLU A 216 9.41 -17.81 -9.52
CA GLU A 216 8.91 -18.70 -8.46
C GLU A 216 7.42 -18.51 -8.18
N ASP A 217 6.98 -17.26 -8.13
CA ASP A 217 5.68 -16.89 -7.60
C ASP A 217 4.78 -16.22 -8.66
N ARG A 218 5.29 -15.93 -9.86
CA ARG A 218 4.63 -15.10 -10.89
C ARG A 218 4.11 -13.81 -10.25
N GLN A 219 5.00 -13.12 -9.52
CA GLN A 219 4.72 -11.89 -8.79
C GLN A 219 5.85 -10.89 -9.04
N TRP A 220 5.50 -9.61 -9.21
CA TRP A 220 6.45 -8.51 -9.32
C TRP A 220 6.21 -7.50 -8.20
N GLY A 221 7.28 -6.94 -7.66
CA GLY A 221 7.22 -5.84 -6.70
C GLY A 221 7.52 -4.51 -7.38
N PHE A 222 6.97 -3.42 -6.89
CA PHE A 222 7.38 -2.07 -7.27
C PHE A 222 7.00 -1.07 -6.18
N VAL A 223 7.68 0.08 -6.16
CA VAL A 223 7.33 1.18 -5.27
C VAL A 223 6.68 2.28 -6.07
N VAL A 224 5.51 2.71 -5.61
CA VAL A 224 4.80 3.88 -6.15
C VAL A 224 4.93 5.04 -5.16
N ARG A 225 5.32 6.19 -5.67
CA ARG A 225 5.31 7.46 -4.94
C ARG A 225 3.98 8.18 -5.16
N GLY A 226 3.33 8.60 -4.08
CA GLY A 226 2.13 9.41 -4.09
C GLY A 226 2.26 10.75 -4.80
N SER A 227 1.17 11.50 -4.78
CA SER A 227 1.10 12.87 -5.26
C SER A 227 1.88 13.81 -4.32
N GLY A 228 2.47 14.86 -4.88
CA GLY A 228 3.23 15.86 -4.13
C GLY A 228 4.72 15.89 -4.47
N ASP A 229 5.46 16.63 -3.66
CA ASP A 229 6.89 16.87 -3.83
C ASP A 229 7.68 15.54 -3.77
N PRO A 230 8.56 15.21 -4.74
CA PRO A 230 9.26 13.92 -4.79
C PRO A 230 10.00 13.52 -3.50
N GLY A 231 10.51 14.50 -2.75
CA GLY A 231 11.20 14.25 -1.47
C GLY A 231 10.26 13.87 -0.31
N ARG A 232 8.97 14.22 -0.39
CA ARG A 232 8.01 14.16 0.73
C ARG A 232 6.75 13.34 0.45
N ALA A 233 6.52 13.00 -0.81
CA ALA A 233 5.34 12.24 -1.19
C ALA A 233 5.40 10.83 -0.57
N PRO A 234 4.26 10.31 -0.07
CA PRO A 234 4.20 9.00 0.55
C PRO A 234 4.59 7.90 -0.44
N ARG A 235 5.02 6.75 0.07
CA ARG A 235 5.41 5.60 -0.75
C ARG A 235 4.59 4.38 -0.39
N ALA A 236 4.16 3.65 -1.40
CA ALA A 236 3.52 2.36 -1.26
C ALA A 236 4.36 1.26 -1.91
N GLU A 237 4.59 0.19 -1.17
CA GLU A 237 5.04 -1.07 -1.74
C GLU A 237 3.86 -1.77 -2.41
N VAL A 238 4.00 -2.11 -3.69
CA VAL A 238 2.96 -2.74 -4.48
C VAL A 238 3.40 -4.11 -4.97
N ALA A 239 2.59 -5.13 -4.71
CA ALA A 239 2.74 -6.44 -5.34
C ALA A 239 1.79 -6.59 -6.53
N PHE A 240 2.33 -6.73 -7.74
CA PHE A 240 1.56 -7.12 -8.93
C PHE A 240 1.44 -8.64 -9.02
N ILE A 241 0.19 -9.13 -9.07
CA ILE A 241 -0.15 -10.54 -9.22
C ILE A 241 -1.13 -10.69 -10.40
N PRO A 242 -0.73 -11.33 -11.52
CA PRO A 242 -1.64 -11.64 -12.61
C PRO A 242 -2.47 -12.87 -12.27
N PHE A 243 -3.73 -12.88 -12.70
CA PHE A 243 -4.66 -13.99 -12.58
C PHE A 243 -5.15 -14.39 -13.96
N VAL A 244 -4.93 -15.64 -14.35
CA VAL A 244 -5.53 -16.18 -15.58
C VAL A 244 -6.87 -16.80 -15.23
N ILE A 245 -7.94 -16.31 -15.87
CA ILE A 245 -9.29 -16.78 -15.64
C ILE A 245 -9.94 -17.19 -16.96
N ALA A 246 -11.08 -17.90 -16.86
CA ALA A 246 -11.83 -18.39 -18.00
C ALA A 246 -12.74 -17.38 -18.68
#